data_AF-A0A2N2L932-F1
#
_entry.id   AF-A0A2N2L932-F1
#
_cell.length_a   1.000
_cell.length_b   1.000
_cell.length_c   1.000
_cell.angle_alpha   90.00
_cell.angle_beta   90.00
_cell.angle_gamma   90.00
#
_symmetry.space_group_name_H-M   'P 1'
#
loop_
_entity.id
_entity.type
_entity.pdbx_description
1 polymer ?
#
loop_
_entity_poly.entity_id
_entity_poly.type
_entity_poly.pdbx_seq_one_letter_code
_entity_poly.pdbx_strand_id
1 'polypeptide(L)'
;MFNVHAAGGSRMIRETVDAVAACAGKRGVKSPVVLAVTVLTSLNDSDLLEIGFEKTTNDLVMHLAKMAYMAGASGVVASPRDIAAVRRDYGEDFVIVTPGIRSADEPVKDDQKRTLSAFEAIRAGADYIVVGRPIRNAPDPLTACRRIVDEITGGLAPRESA
;
A
#
# COMPACT_ATOMS: atom_id res chain seq x y z
N MET A 1 -7.10 -5.47 9.94
CA MET A 1 -5.84 -5.20 9.24
C MET A 1 -5.01 -4.28 10.13
N PHE A 2 -3.71 -4.50 10.23
CA PHE A 2 -2.77 -3.54 10.82
C PHE A 2 -1.40 -3.68 10.17
N ASN A 3 -0.48 -2.77 10.49
CA ASN A 3 0.83 -2.72 9.85
C ASN A 3 1.99 -2.66 10.85
N VAL A 4 3.18 -2.98 10.34
CA VAL A 4 4.49 -2.77 10.97
C VAL A 4 5.45 -2.19 9.93
N HIS A 5 6.56 -1.58 10.33
CA HIS A 5 7.58 -1.13 9.37
C HIS A 5 8.46 -2.27 8.90
N ALA A 6 8.61 -2.44 7.57
CA ALA A 6 9.51 -3.44 7.01
C ALA A 6 10.98 -3.20 7.40
N ALA A 7 11.34 -1.92 7.59
CA ALA A 7 12.66 -1.51 8.08
C ALA A 7 13.00 -2.02 9.50
N GLY A 8 12.02 -2.53 10.26
CA GLY A 8 12.26 -3.22 11.53
C GLY A 8 12.87 -4.62 11.38
N GLY A 9 12.98 -5.14 10.15
CA GLY A 9 13.67 -6.40 9.83
C GLY A 9 12.78 -7.64 9.83
N SER A 10 13.24 -8.69 9.13
CA SER A 10 12.49 -9.92 8.89
C SER A 10 12.09 -10.66 10.17
N ARG A 11 12.94 -10.63 11.20
CA ARG A 11 12.66 -11.25 12.50
C ARG A 11 11.44 -10.61 13.16
N MET A 12 11.37 -9.28 13.22
CA MET A 12 10.24 -8.55 13.80
C MET A 12 8.95 -8.86 13.05
N ILE A 13 9.00 -8.86 11.71
CA ILE A 13 7.83 -9.17 10.87
C ILE A 13 7.34 -10.59 11.15
N ARG A 14 8.24 -11.57 11.14
CA ARG A 14 7.88 -12.98 11.36
C ARG A 14 7.30 -13.22 12.76
N GLU A 15 7.96 -12.70 13.79
CA GLU A 15 7.45 -12.80 15.17
C GLU A 15 6.06 -12.16 15.31
N THR A 16 5.80 -11.05 14.61
CA THR A 16 4.48 -10.42 14.57
C THR A 16 3.45 -11.33 13.90
N VAL A 17 3.76 -11.89 12.72
CA VAL A 17 2.87 -12.80 11.99
C VAL A 17 2.52 -14.03 12.83
N ASP A 18 3.52 -14.66 13.45
CA ASP A 18 3.33 -15.85 14.28
C ASP A 18 2.46 -15.54 15.52
N ALA A 19 2.73 -14.42 16.19
CA ALA A 19 1.96 -14.00 17.36
C ALA A 19 0.49 -13.70 17.00
N VAL A 20 0.26 -13.10 15.83
CA VAL A 20 -1.08 -12.82 15.31
C VAL A 20 -1.84 -14.10 15.02
N ALA A 21 -1.21 -15.04 14.30
CA ALA A 21 -1.81 -16.32 13.97
C ALA A 21 -2.17 -17.10 15.25
N ALA A 22 -1.28 -17.14 16.23
CA ALA A 22 -1.52 -17.79 17.52
C ALA A 22 -2.68 -17.14 18.28
N CYS A 23 -2.75 -15.81 18.33
CA CYS A 23 -3.84 -15.09 18.99
C CYS A 23 -5.18 -15.31 18.29
N ALA A 24 -5.21 -15.23 16.96
CA ALA A 24 -6.41 -15.46 16.16
C ALA A 24 -6.93 -16.90 16.34
N GLY A 25 -6.03 -17.89 16.31
CA GLY A 25 -6.35 -19.30 16.55
C GLY A 25 -6.95 -19.53 17.95
N LYS A 26 -6.34 -18.98 19.01
CA LYS A 26 -6.87 -19.07 20.38
C LYS A 26 -8.27 -18.46 20.53
N ARG A 27 -8.56 -17.40 19.76
CA ARG A 27 -9.84 -16.68 19.79
C ARG A 27 -10.87 -17.26 18.83
N GLY A 28 -10.50 -18.23 17.99
CA GLY A 28 -11.39 -18.78 16.96
C GLY A 28 -11.83 -17.75 15.92
N VAL A 29 -11.00 -16.73 15.64
CA VAL A 29 -11.31 -15.67 14.67
C VAL A 29 -10.40 -15.75 13.45
N LYS A 30 -10.83 -15.16 12.33
CA LYS A 30 -9.99 -15.01 11.14
C LYS A 30 -8.74 -14.20 11.48
N SER A 31 -7.58 -14.68 11.05
CA SER A 31 -6.31 -13.95 11.24
C SER A 31 -6.38 -12.59 10.54
N PRO A 32 -6.08 -11.48 11.22
CA PRO A 32 -6.05 -10.17 10.58
C PRO A 32 -4.89 -10.07 9.59
N VAL A 33 -5.10 -9.34 8.50
CA VAL A 33 -4.06 -8.98 7.53
C VAL A 33 -2.95 -8.19 8.24
N VAL A 34 -1.71 -8.68 8.15
CA VAL A 34 -0.50 -8.02 8.65
C VAL A 34 0.29 -7.47 7.48
N LEU A 35 0.40 -6.14 7.41
CA LEU A 35 1.10 -5.45 6.32
C LEU A 35 2.47 -4.96 6.78
N ALA A 36 3.43 -4.96 5.86
CA ALA A 36 4.72 -4.31 6.07
C ALA A 36 4.79 -2.99 5.29
N VAL A 37 4.99 -1.86 5.99
CA VAL A 37 5.23 -0.57 5.37
C VAL A 37 6.63 -0.56 4.78
N THR A 38 6.72 -0.36 3.46
CA THR A 38 8.00 -0.27 2.74
C THR A 38 8.64 1.11 2.92
N VAL A 39 8.70 1.91 1.87
CA VAL A 39 9.14 3.32 1.94
C VAL A 39 7.92 4.21 1.96
N LEU A 40 7.91 5.22 2.83
CA LEU A 40 6.83 6.19 2.89
C LEU A 40 6.74 6.96 1.57
N THR A 41 5.52 7.21 1.09
CA THR A 41 5.26 7.88 -0.19
C THR A 41 5.74 9.33 -0.24
N SER A 42 6.05 9.92 0.92
CA SER A 42 6.64 11.25 1.10
C SER A 42 8.15 11.28 0.90
N LEU A 43 8.85 10.14 0.93
CA LEU A 43 10.30 10.06 0.82
C LEU A 43 10.76 9.90 -0.63
N ASN A 44 11.89 10.53 -0.95
CA ASN A 44 12.63 10.36 -2.19
C ASN A 44 14.05 9.85 -1.92
N ASP A 45 14.85 9.71 -2.98
CA ASP A 45 16.22 9.19 -2.87
C ASP A 45 17.14 10.07 -2.01
N SER A 46 16.96 11.40 -2.01
CA SER A 46 17.74 12.28 -1.13
C SER A 46 17.35 12.13 0.33
N ASP A 47 16.05 11.99 0.62
CA ASP A 47 15.55 11.77 1.97
C ASP A 47 16.03 10.41 2.50
N LEU A 48 16.08 9.39 1.64
CA LEU A 48 16.62 8.07 1.98
C LEU A 48 18.12 8.12 2.28
N LEU A 49 18.89 8.86 1.49
CA LEU A 49 20.31 9.06 1.73
C LEU A 49 20.56 9.78 3.06
N GLU A 50 19.75 10.80 3.39
CA GLU A 50 19.83 11.54 4.64
C GLU A 50 19.64 10.63 5.87
N ILE A 51 18.69 9.70 5.81
CA ILE A 51 18.44 8.75 6.91
C ILE A 51 19.38 7.52 6.90
N GLY A 52 20.33 7.47 5.96
CA GLY A 52 21.40 6.46 5.92
C GLY A 52 21.13 5.25 5.02
N PHE A 53 20.16 5.30 4.11
CA PHE A 53 20.00 4.29 3.06
C PHE A 53 20.73 4.70 1.79
N GLU A 54 21.57 3.81 1.27
CA GLU A 54 22.31 4.03 0.02
C GLU A 54 21.53 3.58 -1.24
N LYS A 55 20.41 2.89 -1.06
CA LYS A 55 19.58 2.39 -2.17
C LYS A 55 18.67 3.49 -2.70
N THR A 56 18.36 3.41 -3.99
CA THR A 56 17.26 4.20 -4.56
C THR A 56 15.94 3.79 -3.90
N THR A 57 14.93 4.66 -3.98
CA THR A 57 13.62 4.36 -3.39
C THR A 57 13.03 3.09 -3.98
N ASN A 58 13.12 2.91 -5.30
CA ASN A 58 12.59 1.74 -5.96
C ASN A 58 13.29 0.46 -5.48
N ASP A 59 14.62 0.48 -5.41
CA ASP A 59 15.39 -0.69 -4.97
C ASP A 59 15.12 -1.02 -3.50
N LEU A 60 14.98 0.00 -2.66
CA LEU A 60 14.66 -0.19 -1.24
C LEU A 60 13.23 -0.73 -1.06
N VAL A 61 12.24 -0.20 -1.78
CA VAL A 61 10.87 -0.72 -1.74
C VAL A 61 10.85 -2.19 -2.13
N MET A 62 11.49 -2.58 -3.24
CA MET A 62 11.49 -3.97 -3.69
C MET A 62 12.26 -4.89 -2.73
N HIS A 63 13.36 -4.40 -2.15
CA HIS A 63 14.09 -5.14 -1.12
C HIS A 63 13.23 -5.39 0.13
N LEU A 64 12.55 -4.36 0.63
CA LEU A 64 11.66 -4.45 1.80
C LEU A 64 10.42 -5.30 1.52
N ALA A 65 9.84 -5.20 0.32
CA ALA A 65 8.71 -6.04 -0.10
C ALA A 65 9.11 -7.52 -0.15
N LYS A 66 10.29 -7.83 -0.71
CA LYS A 66 10.85 -9.19 -0.70
C LYS A 66 11.00 -9.71 0.73
N MET A 67 11.58 -8.89 1.61
CA MET A 67 11.78 -9.27 3.00
C MET A 67 10.46 -9.54 3.71
N ALA A 68 9.44 -8.70 3.51
CA ALA A 68 8.12 -8.85 4.08
C ALA A 68 7.42 -10.13 3.58
N TYR A 69 7.46 -10.37 2.26
CA TYR A 69 6.92 -11.58 1.64
C TYR A 69 7.57 -12.83 2.24
N MET A 70 8.90 -12.88 2.25
CA MET A 70 9.64 -14.01 2.81
C MET A 70 9.40 -14.18 4.31
N ALA A 71 9.18 -13.10 5.06
CA ALA A 71 8.89 -13.16 6.49
C ALA A 71 7.47 -13.65 6.82
N GLY A 72 6.58 -13.76 5.82
CA GLY A 72 5.20 -14.23 5.98
C GLY A 72 4.18 -13.12 6.19
N ALA A 73 4.53 -11.86 5.92
CA ALA A 73 3.54 -10.78 5.92
C ALA A 73 2.44 -11.08 4.89
N SER A 74 1.22 -10.65 5.18
CA SER A 74 0.09 -10.81 4.25
C SER A 74 0.21 -9.88 3.03
N GLY A 75 1.06 -8.85 3.11
CA GLY A 75 1.15 -7.82 2.10
C GLY A 75 2.05 -6.66 2.50
N VAL A 76 2.02 -5.61 1.68
CA VAL A 76 2.78 -4.37 1.89
C VAL A 76 1.91 -3.13 1.80
N VAL A 77 2.37 -2.08 2.46
CA VAL A 77 2.00 -0.70 2.11
C VAL A 77 3.08 -0.17 1.17
N ALA A 78 2.68 0.23 -0.04
CA ALA A 78 3.58 0.65 -1.12
C ALA A 78 3.04 1.87 -1.86
N SER A 79 3.90 2.63 -2.55
CA SER A 79 3.46 3.82 -3.28
C SER A 79 2.73 3.42 -4.58
N PRO A 80 1.92 4.32 -5.15
CA PRO A 80 1.24 4.06 -6.42
C PRO A 80 2.16 3.63 -7.58
N ARG A 81 3.43 4.03 -7.56
CA ARG A 81 4.41 3.66 -8.61
C ARG A 81 4.94 2.25 -8.47
N ASP A 82 4.86 1.67 -7.27
CA ASP A 82 5.48 0.38 -6.96
C ASP A 82 4.50 -0.79 -7.17
N ILE A 83 3.19 -0.50 -7.30
CA ILE A 83 2.12 -1.51 -7.40
C ILE A 83 2.44 -2.55 -8.46
N ALA A 84 2.73 -2.12 -9.70
CA ALA A 84 2.95 -3.02 -10.82
C ALA A 84 4.18 -3.93 -10.60
N ALA A 85 5.25 -3.39 -10.01
CA ALA A 85 6.46 -4.16 -9.72
C ALA A 85 6.22 -5.18 -8.60
N VAL A 86 5.55 -4.78 -7.52
CA VAL A 86 5.19 -5.67 -6.40
C VAL A 86 4.24 -6.77 -6.89
N ARG A 87 3.21 -6.42 -7.67
CA ARG A 87 2.24 -7.40 -8.18
C ARG A 87 2.90 -8.43 -9.09
N ARG A 88 3.78 -7.97 -10.01
CA ARG A 88 4.54 -8.86 -10.90
C ARG A 88 5.41 -9.85 -10.13
N ASP A 89 6.06 -9.41 -9.06
CA ASP A 89 7.08 -10.22 -8.38
C ASP A 89 6.48 -11.14 -7.28
N TYR A 90 5.32 -10.79 -6.72
CA TYR A 90 4.73 -11.52 -5.57
C TYR A 90 3.31 -12.08 -5.80
N GLY A 91 2.73 -11.86 -6.98
CA GLY A 91 1.44 -12.44 -7.39
C GLY A 91 0.24 -11.79 -6.71
N GLU A 92 -0.97 -12.29 -7.03
CA GLU A 92 -2.26 -11.71 -6.61
C GLU A 92 -2.57 -11.90 -5.11
N ASP A 93 -2.03 -12.95 -4.48
CA ASP A 93 -2.32 -13.24 -3.06
C ASP A 93 -1.60 -12.29 -2.08
N PHE A 94 -0.60 -11.55 -2.54
CA PHE A 94 0.16 -10.62 -1.71
C PHE A 94 -0.52 -9.25 -1.68
N VAL A 95 -1.11 -8.89 -0.54
CA VAL A 95 -1.96 -7.69 -0.44
C VAL A 95 -1.16 -6.41 -0.66
N ILE A 96 -1.65 -5.52 -1.52
CA ILE A 96 -1.06 -4.20 -1.79
C ILE A 96 -2.03 -3.12 -1.31
N VAL A 97 -1.63 -2.39 -0.27
CA VAL A 97 -2.33 -1.20 0.22
C VAL A 97 -1.61 0.05 -0.24
N THR A 98 -2.31 0.90 -0.98
CA THR A 98 -1.72 2.08 -1.62
C THR A 98 -2.28 3.37 -1.05
N PRO A 99 -1.51 4.11 -0.24
CA PRO A 99 -1.85 5.47 0.14
C PRO A 99 -1.47 6.48 -0.94
N GLY A 100 -1.96 7.70 -0.77
CA GLY A 100 -1.63 8.83 -1.65
C GLY A 100 -2.38 8.83 -2.97
N ILE A 101 -3.65 8.44 -2.90
CA ILE A 101 -4.59 8.60 -3.99
C ILE A 101 -5.09 10.04 -4.04
N ARG A 102 -5.18 10.59 -5.25
CA ARG A 102 -5.72 11.93 -5.51
C ARG A 102 -7.02 11.85 -6.28
N SER A 103 -7.87 12.86 -6.09
CA SER A 103 -9.01 13.09 -6.96
C SER A 103 -8.51 13.69 -8.28
N ALA A 104 -9.11 13.32 -9.41
CA ALA A 104 -8.73 13.86 -10.73
C ALA A 104 -8.85 15.39 -10.82
N ASP A 105 -9.68 15.99 -9.96
CA ASP A 105 -10.05 17.42 -10.00
C ASP A 105 -9.15 18.34 -9.12
N GLU A 106 -8.20 17.81 -8.33
CA GLU A 106 -7.40 18.63 -7.40
C GLU A 106 -6.01 19.03 -7.95
N PRO A 107 -5.67 20.34 -7.97
CA PRO A 107 -4.33 20.79 -8.37
C PRO A 107 -3.26 20.35 -7.37
N VAL A 108 -2.06 20.05 -7.88
CA VAL A 108 -0.89 19.62 -7.10
C VAL A 108 -0.48 20.70 -6.10
N LYS A 109 -0.87 20.56 -4.83
CA LYS A 109 -0.52 21.51 -3.75
C LYS A 109 0.14 20.88 -2.52
N ASP A 110 0.69 19.67 -2.63
CA ASP A 110 0.88 18.82 -1.46
C ASP A 110 2.19 18.02 -1.39
N ASP A 111 2.56 17.63 -0.18
CA ASP A 111 3.77 16.89 0.22
C ASP A 111 3.91 15.50 -0.42
N GLN A 112 2.84 14.98 -1.01
CA GLN A 112 2.82 13.68 -1.68
C GLN A 112 3.37 13.77 -3.11
N LYS A 113 4.63 13.39 -3.29
CA LYS A 113 5.37 13.48 -4.56
C LYS A 113 5.07 12.33 -5.56
N ARG A 114 4.28 11.31 -5.18
CA ARG A 114 4.04 10.07 -5.96
C ARG A 114 2.58 9.60 -5.89
N THR A 115 1.68 10.10 -6.72
CA THR A 115 0.23 9.84 -6.62
C THR A 115 -0.40 9.27 -7.91
N LEU A 116 -1.48 8.50 -7.78
CA LEU A 116 -2.37 8.05 -8.86
C LEU A 116 -3.83 8.39 -8.50
N SER A 117 -4.73 8.37 -9.49
CA SER A 117 -6.18 8.30 -9.25
C SER A 117 -6.59 6.94 -8.65
N ALA A 118 -7.82 6.82 -8.14
CA ALA A 118 -8.29 5.54 -7.60
C ALA A 118 -8.40 4.50 -8.72
N PHE A 119 -8.91 4.90 -9.89
CA PHE A 119 -9.00 4.04 -11.09
C PHE A 119 -7.63 3.47 -11.46
N GLU A 120 -6.60 4.33 -11.59
CA GLU A 120 -5.27 3.92 -12.01
C GLU A 120 -4.59 3.00 -10.99
N ALA A 121 -4.72 3.28 -9.69
CA ALA A 121 -4.13 2.46 -8.65
C ALA A 121 -4.75 1.05 -8.61
N ILE A 122 -6.07 0.95 -8.69
CA ILE A 122 -6.77 -0.34 -8.71
C ILE A 122 -6.42 -1.11 -9.98
N ARG A 123 -6.45 -0.45 -11.14
CA ARG A 123 -6.07 -1.06 -12.42
C ARG A 123 -4.62 -1.55 -12.42
N ALA A 124 -3.71 -0.81 -11.77
CA ALA A 124 -2.30 -1.19 -11.66
C ALA A 124 -2.07 -2.40 -10.74
N GLY A 125 -3.05 -2.77 -9.92
CA GLY A 125 -2.98 -3.97 -9.09
C GLY A 125 -3.17 -3.75 -7.59
N ALA A 126 -3.53 -2.55 -7.13
CA ALA A 126 -3.78 -2.32 -5.69
C ALA A 126 -5.04 -3.07 -5.24
N ASP A 127 -4.98 -3.67 -4.04
CA ASP A 127 -6.15 -4.32 -3.42
C ASP A 127 -6.94 -3.33 -2.56
N TYR A 128 -6.21 -2.40 -1.94
CA TYR A 128 -6.80 -1.33 -1.14
C TYR A 128 -6.14 -0.01 -1.48
N ILE A 129 -6.94 1.06 -1.42
CA ILE A 129 -6.47 2.43 -1.47
C ILE A 129 -6.76 3.15 -0.17
N VAL A 130 -5.87 4.06 0.22
CA VAL A 130 -6.08 4.93 1.39
C VAL A 130 -6.31 6.35 0.92
N VAL A 131 -7.55 6.82 1.08
CA VAL A 131 -7.97 8.17 0.72
C VAL A 131 -8.27 8.97 1.98
N GLY A 132 -7.55 10.07 2.16
CA GLY A 132 -7.71 10.97 3.32
C GLY A 132 -8.31 12.32 2.93
N ARG A 133 -7.44 13.29 2.66
CA ARG A 133 -7.79 14.68 2.33
C ARG A 133 -8.85 14.83 1.21
N PRO A 134 -8.79 14.08 0.09
CA PRO A 134 -9.77 14.22 -0.98
C PRO A 134 -11.23 13.97 -0.55
N ILE A 135 -11.46 13.16 0.50
CA ILE A 135 -12.79 12.96 1.08
C ILE A 135 -13.01 13.97 2.21
N ARG A 136 -12.06 14.07 3.15
CA ARG A 136 -12.21 14.85 4.39
C ARG A 136 -12.42 16.34 4.12
N ASN A 137 -11.77 16.89 3.11
CA ASN A 137 -11.79 18.32 2.80
C ASN A 137 -12.77 18.67 1.67
N ALA A 138 -13.46 17.69 1.09
CA ALA A 138 -14.40 17.95 0.02
C ALA A 138 -15.58 18.80 0.51
N PRO A 139 -16.11 19.71 -0.33
CA PRO A 139 -17.35 20.44 -0.02
C PRO A 139 -18.53 19.51 0.28
N ASP A 140 -18.56 18.35 -0.37
CA ASP A 140 -19.50 17.25 -0.12
C ASP A 140 -18.73 15.92 -0.02
N PRO A 141 -18.39 15.46 1.20
CA PRO A 141 -17.66 14.21 1.41
C PRO A 141 -18.38 12.97 0.89
N LEU A 142 -19.72 12.94 0.92
CA LEU A 142 -20.49 11.79 0.45
C LEU A 142 -20.38 11.66 -1.08
N THR A 143 -20.51 12.78 -1.78
CA THR A 143 -20.34 12.81 -3.24
C THR A 143 -18.89 12.52 -3.65
N ALA A 144 -17.89 12.97 -2.88
CA ALA A 144 -16.49 12.59 -3.11
C ALA A 144 -16.26 11.08 -2.93
N CYS A 145 -16.78 10.48 -1.85
CA CYS A 145 -16.73 9.03 -1.64
C CYS A 145 -17.36 8.25 -2.79
N ARG A 146 -18.56 8.66 -3.26
CA ARG A 146 -19.25 7.99 -4.37
C ARG A 146 -18.42 7.99 -5.65
N ARG A 147 -17.82 9.13 -6.01
CA ARG A 147 -16.92 9.22 -7.18
C ARG A 147 -15.72 8.27 -7.07
N ILE A 148 -15.10 8.18 -5.90
CA ILE A 148 -13.99 7.24 -5.66
C ILE A 148 -14.46 5.79 -5.82
N VAL A 149 -15.66 5.43 -5.34
CA VAL A 149 -16.24 4.09 -5.53
C VAL A 149 -16.48 3.79 -7.01
N ASP A 150 -16.95 4.77 -7.77
CA ASP A 150 -17.13 4.65 -9.23
C ASP A 150 -15.79 4.43 -9.94
N GLU A 151 -14.74 5.18 -9.55
CA GLU A 151 -13.38 5.00 -10.07
C GLU A 151 -12.81 3.62 -9.74
N ILE A 152 -13.00 3.12 -8.51
CA ILE A 152 -12.59 1.76 -8.11
C ILE A 152 -13.30 0.73 -8.99
N THR A 153 -14.62 0.87 -9.17
CA THR A 153 -15.43 -0.04 -9.98
C THR A 153 -14.93 -0.07 -11.42
N GLY A 154 -14.64 1.10 -12.00
CA GLY A 154 -14.05 1.20 -13.34
C GLY A 154 -12.66 0.55 -13.43
N GLY A 155 -11.83 0.66 -12.38
CA GLY A 155 -10.50 0.07 -12.34
C GLY A 155 -10.50 -1.46 -12.17
N LEU A 156 -11.54 -2.02 -11.57
CA LEU A 156 -11.71 -3.48 -11.37
C LEU A 156 -12.17 -4.21 -12.63
N ALA A 157 -13.09 -3.62 -13.41
CA ALA A 157 -13.68 -4.29 -14.57
C ALA A 157 -12.65 -4.86 -15.59
N PRO A 158 -11.52 -4.18 -15.89
CA PRO A 158 -10.48 -4.73 -16.75
C PRO A 158 -9.71 -5.92 -16.14
N ARG A 159 -9.67 -6.06 -14.81
CA ARG A 159 -8.92 -7.13 -14.12
C ARG A 159 -9.69 -8.45 -14.10
N GLU A 160 -11.01 -8.40 -14.06
CA GLU A 160 -11.87 -9.60 -14.11
C GLU A 160 -11.94 -10.23 -15.51
N SER A 161 -11.53 -9.47 -16.54
CA SER A 161 -11.59 -9.88 -17.95
C SER A 161 -10.26 -10.46 -18.49
N ALA A 162 -9.22 -10.54 -17.65
CA ALA A 162 -7.86 -10.96 -18.00
C ALA A 162 -7.49 -12.29 -17.32
#